data_AF-A0A892I3F0-F1
#
_entry.id   AF-A0A892I3F0-F1
#
_cell.length_a   1.000
_cell.length_b   1.000
_cell.length_c   1.000
_cell.angle_alpha   90.00
_cell.angle_beta   90.00
_cell.angle_gamma   90.00
#
_symmetry.space_group_name_H-M   'P 1'
#
loop_
_entity.id
_entity.type
_entity.pdbx_description
1 polymer ?
#
loop_
_entity_poly.entity_id
_entity_poly.type
_entity_poly.pdbx_seq_one_letter_code
_entity_poly.pdbx_strand_id
1 'polypeptide(L)'
;MSNLNYGSTIHLQNMYDVANGDYLDRNNPIDDQEYYVVTTRSTDRDGSSGTWKIESAIGGQGPEVKIGDIVKLSNASAGGGYLCAIPYDSSLATIQAVTNRIASDESLQWEIVVPDGMKGDTLRETDIFYLKNSGQQAYLGVYYGPPSGTSNGLYGVWGYKSFAKETQQQWRYIDATPAPAPTPTPTTPTPTPTPTPTTPTPAPTPTPSGLRTGRKCCWDVPANTTVYVAAMNTEQWNRTVHVWIDGKEATPISLPAGNNGVVHVYETGKTSSSNGNNFCISIDDSKAGEMMLEWYPPAAVGKGLFVNIGAEKDYQKESGYSDVAVSVYWVR
;
A
#
# COMPACT_ATOMS: atom_id res chain seq x y z
N MET A 1 -4.54 13.90 -10.29
CA MET A 1 -3.51 13.36 -9.38
C MET A 1 -2.48 12.68 -10.25
N SER A 2 -1.22 13.12 -10.18
CA SER A 2 -0.09 12.53 -10.89
C SER A 2 0.35 11.26 -10.17
N ASN A 3 0.75 10.24 -10.92
CA ASN A 3 1.40 9.06 -10.35
C ASN A 3 2.81 9.43 -9.89
N LEU A 4 3.26 8.86 -8.77
CA LEU A 4 4.63 9.06 -8.30
C LEU A 4 5.60 8.34 -9.23
N ASN A 5 6.59 9.07 -9.74
CA ASN A 5 7.62 8.52 -10.62
C ASN A 5 8.99 8.48 -9.93
N TYR A 6 9.82 7.54 -10.37
CA TYR A 6 11.23 7.53 -10.02
C TYR A 6 11.91 8.84 -10.45
N GLY A 7 12.69 9.41 -9.55
CA GLY A 7 13.34 10.71 -9.73
C GLY A 7 12.54 11.89 -9.20
N SER A 8 11.26 11.72 -8.87
CA SER A 8 10.47 12.75 -8.19
C SER A 8 11.00 13.02 -6.78
N THR A 9 10.80 14.26 -6.32
CA THR A 9 11.04 14.67 -4.94
C THR A 9 9.74 14.63 -4.14
N ILE A 10 9.79 14.13 -2.92
CA ILE A 10 8.66 13.96 -2.02
C ILE A 10 8.98 14.47 -0.61
N HIS A 11 7.93 14.82 0.13
CA HIS A 11 7.95 14.87 1.59
C HIS A 11 7.26 13.62 2.14
N LEU A 12 7.76 13.09 3.25
CA LEU A 12 7.18 11.93 3.92
C LEU A 12 6.49 12.38 5.21
N GLN A 13 5.17 12.33 5.24
CA GLN A 13 4.35 12.68 6.39
C GLN A 13 4.06 11.43 7.22
N ASN A 14 4.31 11.47 8.53
CA ASN A 14 3.94 10.38 9.42
C ASN A 14 2.46 10.48 9.82
N MET A 15 1.82 9.32 10.04
CA MET A 15 0.39 9.24 10.37
C MET A 15 0.10 9.15 11.87
N TYR A 16 1.11 9.30 12.74
CA TYR A 16 0.93 9.17 14.20
C TYR A 16 0.00 10.23 14.79
N ASP A 17 0.12 11.48 14.33
CA ASP A 17 -0.83 12.57 14.63
C ASP A 17 -1.56 12.95 13.33
N VAL A 18 -2.65 12.27 13.04
CA VAL A 18 -3.45 12.43 11.79
C VAL A 18 -3.96 13.85 11.54
N ALA A 19 -3.93 14.75 12.54
CA ALA A 19 -4.40 16.13 12.39
C ALA A 19 -3.28 17.11 11.98
N ASN A 20 -2.02 16.87 12.36
CA ASN A 20 -0.89 17.79 12.14
C ASN A 20 0.43 17.10 11.72
N GLY A 21 0.38 15.82 11.34
CA GLY A 21 1.51 14.90 11.21
C GLY A 21 2.83 15.53 10.73
N ASP A 22 3.90 15.24 11.47
CA ASP A 22 5.26 15.72 11.20
C ASP A 22 5.89 15.03 9.97
N TYR A 23 6.86 15.72 9.35
CA TYR A 23 7.52 15.31 8.12
C TYR A 23 8.94 14.82 8.39
N LEU A 24 9.36 13.77 7.68
CA LEU A 24 10.72 13.23 7.75
C LEU A 24 11.74 14.28 7.29
N ASP A 25 12.67 14.63 8.18
CA ASP A 25 13.64 15.70 7.98
C ASP A 25 15.06 15.22 8.33
N ARG A 26 16.02 15.53 7.47
CA ARG A 26 17.44 15.40 7.78
C ARG A 26 17.83 16.55 8.72
N ASN A 27 18.41 16.20 9.86
CA ASN A 27 18.83 17.16 10.87
C ASN A 27 20.36 17.33 10.90
N ASN A 28 20.86 17.95 11.97
CA ASN A 28 22.27 18.22 12.22
C ASN A 28 23.21 17.05 11.86
N PRO A 29 24.42 17.34 11.37
CA PRO A 29 25.45 16.33 11.18
C PRO A 29 25.78 15.64 12.51
N ILE A 30 26.00 14.33 12.41
CA ILE A 30 26.64 13.51 13.44
C ILE A 30 28.15 13.64 13.26
N ASP A 31 28.60 13.47 12.01
CA ASP A 31 29.97 13.68 11.55
C ASP A 31 29.97 14.17 10.08
N ASP A 32 31.12 14.09 9.40
CA ASP A 32 31.29 14.55 8.01
C ASP A 32 30.51 13.71 6.98
N GLN A 33 29.99 12.54 7.37
CA GLN A 33 29.37 11.56 6.48
C GLN A 33 27.95 11.15 6.90
N GLU A 34 27.59 11.35 8.17
CA GLU A 34 26.34 10.94 8.79
C GLU A 34 25.55 12.11 9.35
N TYR A 35 24.23 12.06 9.20
CA TYR A 35 23.30 13.06 9.72
C TYR A 35 22.17 12.39 10.49
N TYR A 36 21.71 13.06 11.55
CA TYR A 36 20.50 12.64 12.26
C TYR A 36 19.28 12.74 11.34
N VAL A 37 18.30 11.87 11.56
CA VAL A 37 16.98 11.94 10.93
C VAL A 37 15.91 12.05 12.00
N VAL A 38 15.01 13.01 11.82
CA VAL A 38 13.94 13.34 12.76
C VAL A 38 12.63 13.52 11.98
N THR A 39 11.53 13.73 12.70
CA THR A 39 10.36 14.38 12.11
C THR A 39 10.21 15.82 12.61
N THR A 40 9.63 16.70 11.80
CA THR A 40 9.36 18.11 12.14
C THR A 40 8.02 18.57 11.56
N ARG A 41 7.39 19.59 12.18
CA ARG A 41 6.11 20.15 11.71
C ARG A 41 6.18 20.84 10.35
N SER A 42 7.37 21.22 9.90
CA SER A 42 7.59 21.80 8.57
C SER A 42 7.85 20.70 7.55
N THR A 43 7.31 20.82 6.32
CA THR A 43 7.70 19.94 5.21
C THR A 43 9.17 20.11 4.83
N ASP A 44 9.73 21.28 5.14
CA ASP A 44 11.14 21.59 4.93
C ASP A 44 11.62 22.59 5.99
N ARG A 45 12.51 22.16 6.87
CA ARG A 45 12.98 22.99 7.98
C ARG A 45 14.15 23.89 7.60
N ASP A 46 15.05 23.40 6.75
CA ASP A 46 16.38 24.00 6.56
C ASP A 46 16.96 23.69 5.16
N GLY A 47 16.35 24.26 4.12
CA GLY A 47 16.92 24.24 2.77
C GLY A 47 16.91 22.86 2.12
N SER A 48 15.71 22.33 1.90
CA SER A 48 15.41 21.00 1.35
C SER A 48 15.77 19.82 2.27
N SER A 49 15.92 20.07 3.57
CA SER A 49 16.21 19.06 4.59
C SER A 49 15.09 18.05 4.76
N GLY A 50 13.84 18.45 4.51
CA GLY A 50 12.66 17.57 4.51
C GLY A 50 12.29 17.00 3.14
N THR A 51 13.10 17.27 2.12
CA THR A 51 12.83 16.87 0.73
C THR A 51 13.68 15.65 0.36
N TRP A 52 13.01 14.59 -0.09
CA TRP A 52 13.63 13.31 -0.43
C TRP A 52 13.33 12.94 -1.87
N LYS A 53 14.36 12.61 -2.64
CA LYS A 53 14.20 12.07 -3.99
C LYS A 53 14.06 10.55 -3.92
N ILE A 54 13.03 10.02 -4.55
CA ILE A 54 12.79 8.58 -4.64
C ILE A 54 13.51 7.98 -5.85
N GLU A 55 14.34 6.98 -5.62
CA GLU A 55 15.19 6.36 -6.65
C GLU A 55 14.99 4.84 -6.65
N SER A 56 15.05 4.21 -7.82
CA SER A 56 14.96 2.76 -7.95
C SER A 56 16.24 2.09 -7.42
N ALA A 57 16.10 1.02 -6.64
CA ALA A 57 17.21 0.17 -6.22
C ALA A 57 17.13 -1.21 -6.88
N ILE A 58 16.02 -1.94 -6.64
CA ILE A 58 15.73 -3.26 -7.20
C ILE A 58 14.23 -3.34 -7.50
N GLY A 59 13.87 -3.86 -8.68
CA GLY A 59 12.47 -4.14 -9.03
C GLY A 59 11.71 -3.02 -9.75
N GLY A 60 12.23 -1.78 -9.80
CA GLY A 60 11.59 -0.69 -10.54
C GLY A 60 11.48 -1.00 -12.04
N GLN A 61 10.27 -1.22 -12.52
CA GLN A 61 9.93 -1.41 -13.94
C GLN A 61 9.09 -0.22 -14.41
N GLY A 62 9.61 0.51 -15.41
CA GLY A 62 8.95 1.71 -15.91
C GLY A 62 9.17 2.94 -15.01
N PRO A 63 8.52 4.06 -15.34
CA PRO A 63 8.76 5.34 -14.65
C PRO A 63 8.06 5.43 -13.29
N GLU A 64 6.98 4.68 -13.08
CA GLU A 64 6.14 4.78 -11.88
C GLU A 64 6.68 3.96 -10.72
N VAL A 65 6.57 4.51 -9.50
CA VAL A 65 6.86 3.80 -8.26
C VAL A 65 5.69 2.88 -7.92
N LYS A 66 5.99 1.61 -7.70
CA LYS A 66 4.99 0.58 -7.41
C LYS A 66 5.11 0.05 -5.99
N ILE A 67 4.00 -0.46 -5.48
CA ILE A 67 3.94 -1.16 -4.19
C ILE A 67 4.81 -2.42 -4.31
N GLY A 68 5.64 -2.66 -3.30
CA GLY A 68 6.62 -3.75 -3.24
C GLY A 68 7.92 -3.50 -4.02
N ASP A 69 8.10 -2.30 -4.59
CA ASP A 69 9.39 -1.87 -5.13
C ASP A 69 10.39 -1.62 -4.01
N ILE A 70 11.67 -1.88 -4.29
CA ILE A 70 12.77 -1.54 -3.40
C ILE A 70 13.38 -0.23 -3.90
N VAL A 71 13.28 0.78 -3.07
CA VAL A 71 13.70 2.16 -3.37
C VAL A 71 14.86 2.61 -2.49
N LYS A 72 15.53 3.67 -2.92
CA LYS A 72 16.42 4.51 -2.13
C LYS A 72 15.82 5.89 -2.00
N LEU A 73 16.07 6.55 -0.88
CA LEU A 73 15.65 7.92 -0.62
C LEU A 73 16.89 8.79 -0.41
N SER A 74 17.23 9.64 -1.37
CA SER A 74 18.33 10.59 -1.24
C SER A 74 17.81 11.96 -0.81
N ASN A 75 18.38 12.55 0.22
CA ASN A 75 18.00 13.88 0.70
C ASN A 75 18.46 14.97 -0.28
N ALA A 76 17.61 15.98 -0.51
CA ALA A 76 17.89 17.04 -1.49
C ALA A 76 18.70 18.23 -0.94
N SER A 77 18.90 18.32 0.38
CA SER A 77 19.69 19.40 0.98
C SER A 77 21.19 19.29 0.67
N ALA A 78 21.92 20.40 0.89
CA ALA A 78 23.37 20.43 0.72
C ALA A 78 24.08 19.37 1.58
N GLY A 79 25.02 18.62 0.98
CA GLY A 79 25.65 17.44 1.59
C GLY A 79 24.92 16.12 1.28
N GLY A 80 23.66 16.16 0.85
CA GLY A 80 22.89 15.00 0.42
C GLY A 80 22.74 13.94 1.50
N GLY A 81 22.96 12.68 1.10
CA GLY A 81 22.87 11.49 1.93
C GLY A 81 21.64 10.63 1.64
N TYR A 82 21.78 9.32 1.81
CA TYR A 82 20.71 8.35 1.65
C TYR A 82 20.13 7.95 3.01
N LEU A 83 18.82 7.82 3.09
CA LEU A 83 18.15 7.27 4.26
C LEU A 83 18.63 5.84 4.51
N CYS A 84 19.16 5.59 5.70
CA CYS A 84 19.87 4.37 6.06
C CYS A 84 19.36 3.84 7.40
N ALA A 85 19.26 2.51 7.52
CA ALA A 85 19.03 1.83 8.78
C ALA A 85 20.29 1.08 9.24
N ILE A 86 20.76 1.39 10.45
CA ILE A 86 21.96 0.82 11.05
C ILE A 86 21.55 -0.07 12.25
N PRO A 87 22.17 -1.25 12.45
CA PRO A 87 21.86 -2.08 13.62
C PRO A 87 22.06 -1.30 14.92
N TYR A 88 21.08 -1.36 15.82
CA TYR A 88 21.19 -0.80 17.17
C TYR A 88 21.12 -1.90 18.22
N ASP A 89 19.97 -2.57 18.32
CA ASP A 89 19.78 -3.72 19.20
C ASP A 89 18.88 -4.79 18.56
N SER A 90 18.40 -5.75 19.36
CA SER A 90 17.53 -6.83 18.88
C SER A 90 16.13 -6.36 18.43
N SER A 91 15.70 -5.18 18.88
CA SER A 91 14.37 -4.61 18.65
C SER A 91 14.36 -3.41 17.71
N LEU A 92 15.47 -2.65 17.68
CA LEU A 92 15.57 -1.38 16.97
C LEU A 92 16.78 -1.32 16.04
N ALA A 93 16.65 -0.45 15.05
CA ALA A 93 17.72 0.07 14.20
C ALA A 93 17.73 1.60 14.30
N THR A 94 18.91 2.19 14.28
CA THR A 94 19.07 3.65 14.20
C THR A 94 18.83 4.10 12.76
N ILE A 95 18.16 5.23 12.57
CA ILE A 95 17.91 5.82 11.26
C ILE A 95 18.74 7.09 11.09
N GLN A 96 19.46 7.17 9.97
CA GLN A 96 20.35 8.27 9.64
C GLN A 96 20.30 8.59 8.14
N ALA A 97 20.82 9.73 7.74
CA ALA A 97 21.18 9.99 6.35
C ALA A 97 22.69 9.88 6.18
N VAL A 98 23.16 9.07 5.22
CA VAL A 98 24.58 8.72 5.08
C VAL A 98 25.10 8.95 3.66
N THR A 99 26.36 9.37 3.53
CA THR A 99 27.00 9.65 2.22
C THR A 99 28.09 8.65 1.84
N ASN A 100 28.51 7.81 2.78
CA ASN A 100 29.68 6.92 2.66
C ASN A 100 29.34 5.46 2.34
N ARG A 101 28.15 5.20 1.79
CA ARG A 101 27.66 3.84 1.48
C ARG A 101 27.59 3.60 -0.02
N ILE A 102 27.90 2.36 -0.41
CA ILE A 102 27.79 1.93 -1.81
C ILE A 102 26.32 1.71 -2.19
N ALA A 103 25.99 1.90 -3.46
CA ALA A 103 24.60 1.86 -3.93
C ALA A 103 23.89 0.51 -3.70
N SER A 104 24.63 -0.59 -3.59
CA SER A 104 24.12 -1.95 -3.34
C SER A 104 23.98 -2.29 -1.86
N ASP A 105 24.34 -1.40 -0.94
CA ASP A 105 24.20 -1.62 0.50
C ASP A 105 22.71 -1.74 0.86
N GLU A 106 22.33 -2.89 1.43
CA GLU A 106 20.95 -3.20 1.79
C GLU A 106 20.43 -2.30 2.92
N SER A 107 21.31 -1.65 3.68
CA SER A 107 20.92 -0.64 4.68
C SER A 107 20.30 0.61 4.06
N LEU A 108 20.54 0.88 2.77
CA LEU A 108 19.95 2.00 2.02
C LEU A 108 18.63 1.65 1.33
N GLN A 109 18.27 0.37 1.32
CA GLN A 109 17.20 -0.17 0.49
C GLN A 109 15.91 -0.31 1.30
N TRP A 110 14.83 0.29 0.80
CA TRP A 110 13.53 0.34 1.48
C TRP A 110 12.45 -0.23 0.57
N GLU A 111 11.81 -1.31 1.01
CA GLU A 111 10.63 -1.86 0.35
C GLU A 111 9.40 -0.99 0.68
N ILE A 112 8.67 -0.57 -0.35
CA ILE A 112 7.38 0.10 -0.21
C ILE A 112 6.33 -0.95 0.14
N VAL A 113 5.84 -0.93 1.38
CA VAL A 113 4.84 -1.88 1.87
C VAL A 113 3.53 -1.13 2.12
N VAL A 114 2.47 -1.50 1.40
CA VAL A 114 1.10 -1.05 1.69
C VAL A 114 0.35 -2.26 2.23
N PRO A 115 -0.15 -2.28 3.48
CA PRO A 115 -0.73 -3.47 4.10
C PRO A 115 -1.88 -4.09 3.30
N ASP A 116 -2.68 -3.22 2.67
CA ASP A 116 -3.85 -3.60 1.87
C ASP A 116 -3.62 -3.35 0.36
N GLY A 117 -2.38 -3.06 -0.05
CA GLY A 117 -2.03 -2.71 -1.43
C GLY A 117 -1.42 -3.88 -2.20
N MET A 118 -1.76 -4.00 -3.49
CA MET A 118 -1.22 -5.09 -4.32
C MET A 118 0.21 -4.78 -4.77
N LYS A 119 1.12 -5.74 -4.63
CA LYS A 119 2.46 -5.62 -5.21
C LYS A 119 2.37 -5.41 -6.72
N GLY A 120 3.06 -4.39 -7.23
CA GLY A 120 3.06 -4.01 -8.65
C GLY A 120 2.03 -2.92 -9.03
N ASP A 121 1.09 -2.61 -8.14
CA ASP A 121 0.20 -1.44 -8.30
C ASP A 121 0.99 -0.15 -8.09
N THR A 122 0.59 0.90 -8.81
CA THR A 122 1.20 2.23 -8.70
C THR A 122 0.87 2.85 -7.33
N LEU A 123 1.90 3.34 -6.64
CA LEU A 123 1.76 4.03 -5.35
C LEU A 123 1.12 5.42 -5.53
N ARG A 124 0.03 5.67 -4.82
CA ARG A 124 -0.80 6.89 -4.93
C ARG A 124 -0.62 7.78 -3.70
N GLU A 125 -0.86 9.08 -3.87
CA GLU A 125 -0.74 10.08 -2.80
C GLU A 125 -1.72 9.83 -1.65
N THR A 126 -2.83 9.13 -1.94
CA THR A 126 -3.82 8.71 -0.94
C THR A 126 -3.37 7.53 -0.09
N ASP A 127 -2.36 6.79 -0.53
CA ASP A 127 -1.95 5.53 0.11
C ASP A 127 -1.21 5.80 1.41
N ILE A 128 -1.50 4.97 2.41
CA ILE A 128 -0.70 4.87 3.62
C ILE A 128 0.21 3.67 3.44
N PHE A 129 1.52 3.92 3.51
CA PHE A 129 2.54 2.90 3.31
C PHE A 129 3.55 2.89 4.45
N TYR A 130 4.37 1.86 4.44
CA TYR A 130 5.45 1.60 5.39
C TYR A 130 6.72 1.44 4.56
N LEU A 131 7.83 1.90 5.10
CA LEU A 131 9.15 1.71 4.52
C LEU A 131 9.86 0.63 5.31
N LYS A 132 10.01 -0.56 4.71
CA LYS A 132 10.71 -1.68 5.34
C LYS A 132 12.15 -1.76 4.83
N ASN A 133 13.11 -1.58 5.73
CA ASN A 133 14.52 -1.67 5.36
C ASN A 133 14.92 -3.12 5.02
N SER A 134 15.68 -3.30 3.94
CA SER A 134 16.10 -4.62 3.46
C SER A 134 17.19 -5.23 4.35
N GLY A 135 18.21 -4.46 4.73
CA GLY A 135 19.31 -4.97 5.54
C GLY A 135 18.93 -5.26 6.99
N GLN A 136 18.14 -4.38 7.62
CA GLN A 136 17.76 -4.50 9.03
C GLN A 136 16.42 -5.21 9.26
N GLN A 137 15.64 -5.44 8.20
CA GLN A 137 14.26 -5.95 8.29
C GLN A 137 13.41 -5.12 9.27
N ALA A 138 13.62 -3.79 9.26
CA ALA A 138 13.04 -2.86 10.22
C ALA A 138 12.18 -1.81 9.51
N TYR A 139 11.04 -1.46 10.11
CA TYR A 139 10.10 -0.48 9.58
C TYR A 139 10.42 0.92 10.08
N LEU A 140 10.48 1.88 9.17
CA LEU A 140 10.65 3.29 9.51
C LEU A 140 9.47 3.75 10.39
N GLY A 141 9.76 4.29 11.56
CA GLY A 141 8.73 4.80 12.46
C GLY A 141 9.19 5.94 13.34
N VAL A 142 8.21 6.64 13.91
CA VAL A 142 8.42 7.79 14.79
C VAL A 142 8.33 7.35 16.25
N TYR A 143 9.32 7.73 17.05
CA TYR A 143 9.35 7.49 18.48
C TYR A 143 8.91 8.76 19.23
N TYR A 144 7.69 8.75 19.80
CA TYR A 144 7.18 9.78 20.71
C TYR A 144 7.56 9.47 22.17
N GLY A 145 8.85 9.30 22.44
CA GLY A 145 9.44 9.56 23.74
C GLY A 145 10.51 10.62 23.54
N PRO A 146 10.73 11.55 24.50
CA PRO A 146 11.73 12.59 24.30
C PRO A 146 13.06 11.91 23.95
N PRO A 147 13.62 12.12 22.75
CA PRO A 147 15.01 11.81 22.53
C PRO A 147 15.74 12.59 23.60
N SER A 148 16.61 11.94 24.37
CA SER A 148 17.49 12.63 25.29
C SER A 148 18.33 13.63 24.48
N GLY A 149 17.80 14.86 24.29
CA GLY A 149 18.46 15.94 23.56
C GLY A 149 17.65 16.80 22.58
N THR A 150 16.41 16.47 22.15
CA THR A 150 15.72 17.31 21.13
C THR A 150 14.57 18.14 21.72
N SER A 151 14.92 19.25 22.36
CA SER A 151 13.99 20.37 22.54
C SER A 151 13.58 20.94 21.17
N ASN A 152 12.30 21.33 21.00
CA ASN A 152 11.71 22.09 19.87
C ASN A 152 10.77 21.35 18.89
N GLY A 153 10.12 20.25 19.30
CA GLY A 153 9.13 19.59 18.42
C GLY A 153 9.76 18.81 17.27
N LEU A 154 10.97 18.29 17.50
CA LEU A 154 11.63 17.30 16.66
C LEU A 154 11.52 15.94 17.33
N TYR A 155 10.94 14.96 16.64
CA TYR A 155 10.81 13.60 17.16
C TYR A 155 11.83 12.67 16.54
N GLY A 156 12.34 11.72 17.33
CA GLY A 156 13.30 10.74 16.87
C GLY A 156 12.67 9.76 15.90
N VAL A 157 13.42 9.35 14.88
CA VAL A 157 13.01 8.33 13.91
C VAL A 157 13.85 7.08 14.12
N TRP A 158 13.17 5.93 14.16
CA TRP A 158 13.77 4.62 14.43
C TRP A 158 13.30 3.58 13.43
N GLY A 159 14.10 2.54 13.24
CA GLY A 159 13.70 1.33 12.53
C GLY A 159 13.19 0.30 13.53
N TYR A 160 11.91 -0.05 13.47
CA TYR A 160 11.30 -1.04 14.35
C TYR A 160 11.34 -2.43 13.71
N LYS A 161 12.01 -3.39 14.35
CA LYS A 161 12.05 -4.79 13.85
C LYS A 161 10.73 -5.53 14.06
N SER A 162 9.90 -5.05 15.00
CA SER A 162 8.52 -5.48 15.13
C SER A 162 7.62 -4.65 14.21
N PHE A 163 6.87 -5.34 13.36
CA PHE A 163 5.76 -4.72 12.65
C PHE A 163 4.61 -4.51 13.62
N ALA A 164 4.44 -3.29 14.08
CA ALA A 164 3.24 -2.87 14.77
C ALA A 164 2.43 -2.10 13.72
N LYS A 165 1.21 -2.56 13.39
CA LYS A 165 0.26 -1.82 12.51
C LYS A 165 -0.24 -0.52 13.16
N GLU A 166 0.60 0.09 13.99
CA GLU A 166 0.37 1.32 14.71
C GLU A 166 0.72 2.50 13.81
N THR A 167 0.07 3.62 14.06
CA THR A 167 0.23 4.86 13.29
C THR A 167 1.66 5.42 13.32
N GLN A 168 2.51 4.95 14.24
CA GLN A 168 3.93 5.32 14.35
C GLN A 168 4.77 4.91 13.15
N GLN A 169 4.41 3.83 12.46
CA GLN A 169 5.18 3.28 11.32
C GLN A 169 4.54 3.61 9.96
N GLN A 170 3.43 4.35 9.99
CA GLN A 170 2.63 4.68 8.81
C GLN A 170 3.06 6.02 8.23
N TRP A 171 3.22 6.05 6.91
CA TRP A 171 3.66 7.20 6.16
C TRP A 171 2.76 7.45 4.96
N ARG A 172 2.68 8.72 4.55
CA ARG A 172 2.13 9.17 3.27
C ARG A 172 3.18 10.03 2.57
N TYR A 173 3.22 10.00 1.25
CA TYR A 173 4.06 10.94 0.49
C TYR A 173 3.25 12.16 0.07
N ILE A 174 3.93 13.29 -0.04
CA ILE A 174 3.43 14.51 -0.66
C ILE A 174 4.40 14.86 -1.78
N ASP A 175 3.90 15.08 -3.00
CA ASP A 175 4.74 15.49 -4.13
C ASP A 175 5.35 16.87 -3.85
N ALA A 176 6.68 16.95 -3.86
CA ALA A 176 7.43 18.20 -3.64
C ALA A 176 7.76 18.92 -4.95
N THR A 177 7.33 18.37 -6.10
CA THR A 177 7.54 18.98 -7.41
C THR A 177 6.69 20.25 -7.52
N PRO A 178 7.26 21.42 -7.88
CA PRO A 178 6.48 22.64 -8.02
C PRO A 178 5.40 22.45 -9.08
N ALA A 179 4.15 22.77 -8.72
CA ALA A 179 3.03 22.73 -9.65
C ALA A 179 3.36 23.55 -10.91
N PRO A 180 3.03 23.06 -12.12
CA PRO A 180 3.28 23.81 -13.34
C PRO A 180 2.58 25.17 -13.23
N ALA A 181 3.30 26.24 -13.55
CA ALA A 181 2.74 27.59 -13.53
C ALA A 181 1.46 27.60 -14.40
N PRO A 182 0.37 28.24 -13.92
CA PRO A 182 -0.87 28.28 -14.69
C PRO A 182 -0.57 28.84 -16.07
N THR A 183 -0.86 28.05 -17.11
CA THR A 183 -0.73 28.52 -18.48
C THR A 183 -1.69 29.71 -18.62
N PRO A 184 -1.25 30.88 -19.11
CA PRO A 184 -2.12 32.03 -19.24
C PRO A 184 -3.32 31.64 -20.11
N THR A 185 -4.50 31.60 -19.50
CA THR A 185 -5.74 31.33 -20.21
C THR A 185 -5.92 32.43 -21.27
N PRO A 186 -5.98 32.11 -22.57
CA PRO A 186 -6.29 33.11 -23.58
C PRO A 186 -7.64 33.74 -23.25
N THR A 187 -7.65 35.06 -23.05
CA THR A 187 -8.86 35.83 -22.78
C THR A 187 -9.66 35.97 -24.07
N THR A 188 -10.68 35.14 -24.21
CA THR A 188 -11.71 35.29 -25.24
C THR A 188 -12.54 36.54 -24.92
N PRO A 189 -12.83 37.44 -25.89
CA PRO A 189 -13.66 38.61 -25.64
C PRO A 189 -15.07 38.19 -25.21
N THR A 190 -15.52 38.73 -24.09
CA THR A 190 -16.81 38.47 -23.45
C THR A 190 -17.97 38.83 -24.38
N PRO A 191 -18.82 37.87 -24.81
CA PRO A 191 -20.10 38.21 -25.42
C PRO A 191 -21.11 38.67 -24.36
N THR A 192 -21.91 39.65 -24.75
CA THR A 192 -22.99 40.35 -24.04
C THR A 192 -23.99 39.39 -23.35
N PRO A 193 -24.54 39.73 -22.17
CA PRO A 193 -25.36 38.84 -21.36
C PRO A 193 -26.59 38.31 -22.11
N THR A 194 -26.68 36.98 -22.18
CA THR A 194 -27.87 36.23 -22.59
C THR A 194 -28.61 35.77 -21.32
N PRO A 195 -29.96 35.80 -21.28
CA PRO A 195 -30.73 35.54 -20.07
C PRO A 195 -30.40 34.19 -19.42
N THR A 196 -30.18 34.23 -18.12
CA THR A 196 -29.90 33.09 -17.23
C THR A 196 -31.05 32.07 -17.27
N PRO A 197 -30.82 30.82 -17.71
CA PRO A 197 -31.71 29.71 -17.44
C PRO A 197 -31.55 29.28 -15.98
N THR A 198 -32.66 29.07 -15.30
CA THR A 198 -32.70 28.49 -13.96
C THR A 198 -32.19 27.05 -13.97
N THR A 199 -31.15 26.78 -13.17
CA THR A 199 -30.59 25.45 -12.97
C THR A 199 -31.61 24.56 -12.25
N PRO A 200 -31.96 23.37 -12.79
CA PRO A 200 -32.74 22.40 -12.03
C PRO A 200 -31.88 21.82 -10.91
N THR A 201 -32.49 21.65 -9.75
CA THR A 201 -31.97 20.95 -8.57
C THR A 201 -31.28 19.65 -8.98
N PRO A 202 -30.06 19.33 -8.48
CA PRO A 202 -29.43 18.05 -8.76
C PRO A 202 -30.35 16.92 -8.32
N ALA A 203 -30.66 16.03 -9.28
CA ALA A 203 -31.33 14.78 -8.99
C ALA A 203 -30.51 14.00 -7.95
N PRO A 204 -31.15 13.28 -7.01
CA PRO A 204 -30.44 12.46 -6.05
C PRO A 204 -29.49 11.51 -6.78
N THR A 205 -28.24 11.48 -6.35
CA THR A 205 -27.25 10.50 -6.80
C THR A 205 -27.89 9.11 -6.71
N PRO A 206 -27.96 8.35 -7.82
CA PRO A 206 -28.55 7.02 -7.77
C PRO A 206 -27.76 6.19 -6.76
N THR A 207 -28.46 5.68 -5.75
CA THR A 207 -27.97 4.62 -4.88
C THR A 207 -27.51 3.47 -5.79
N PRO A 208 -26.26 2.99 -5.71
CA PRO A 208 -25.80 1.89 -6.56
C PRO A 208 -26.74 0.69 -6.36
N SER A 209 -27.47 0.39 -7.43
CA SER A 209 -28.46 -0.67 -7.44
C SER A 209 -27.76 -1.97 -7.82
N GLY A 210 -27.56 -2.85 -6.85
CA GLY A 210 -27.75 -4.29 -7.07
C GLY A 210 -26.58 -5.14 -7.58
N LEU A 211 -25.31 -4.73 -7.44
CA LEU A 211 -24.21 -5.69 -7.65
C LEU A 211 -24.22 -6.75 -6.55
N ARG A 212 -24.65 -7.97 -6.86
CA ARG A 212 -24.65 -9.12 -5.93
C ARG A 212 -23.32 -9.86 -5.91
N THR A 213 -22.46 -9.60 -6.89
CA THR A 213 -21.22 -10.36 -7.14
C THR A 213 -20.03 -9.46 -6.92
N GLY A 214 -19.13 -9.87 -6.05
CA GLY A 214 -17.82 -9.26 -5.87
C GLY A 214 -16.93 -9.41 -7.12
N ARG A 215 -15.84 -8.63 -7.19
CA ARG A 215 -14.87 -8.69 -8.30
C ARG A 215 -14.34 -10.12 -8.55
N LYS A 216 -14.08 -10.47 -9.81
CA LYS A 216 -13.42 -11.75 -10.13
C LYS A 216 -11.91 -11.61 -9.99
N CYS A 217 -11.30 -12.40 -9.13
CA CYS A 217 -9.86 -12.43 -8.87
C CYS A 217 -9.24 -13.65 -9.56
N CYS A 218 -8.12 -13.51 -10.27
CA CYS A 218 -7.49 -14.60 -11.02
C CYS A 218 -5.96 -14.64 -10.82
N TRP A 219 -5.38 -15.84 -10.78
CA TRP A 219 -3.93 -16.09 -10.73
C TRP A 219 -3.59 -17.43 -11.37
N ASP A 220 -2.29 -17.67 -11.63
CA ASP A 220 -1.81 -18.90 -12.23
C ASP A 220 -1.43 -19.95 -11.16
N VAL A 221 -1.90 -21.18 -11.35
CA VAL A 221 -1.58 -22.36 -10.52
C VAL A 221 -0.90 -23.41 -11.39
N PRO A 222 0.13 -24.15 -10.91
CA PRO A 222 0.77 -25.18 -11.72
C PRO A 222 -0.22 -26.25 -12.23
N ALA A 223 0.13 -26.90 -13.33
CA ALA A 223 -0.66 -27.97 -13.91
C ALA A 223 -0.71 -29.20 -12.99
N ASN A 224 -1.81 -29.96 -13.04
CA ASN A 224 -2.00 -31.18 -12.22
C ASN A 224 -1.75 -30.94 -10.72
N THR A 225 -2.29 -29.85 -10.20
CA THR A 225 -2.09 -29.41 -8.82
C THR A 225 -3.41 -29.47 -8.07
N THR A 226 -3.38 -30.09 -6.90
CA THR A 226 -4.47 -30.04 -5.93
C THR A 226 -4.51 -28.66 -5.29
N VAL A 227 -5.68 -28.02 -5.34
CA VAL A 227 -5.96 -26.70 -4.78
C VAL A 227 -7.01 -26.83 -3.70
N TYR A 228 -6.70 -26.36 -2.50
CA TYR A 228 -7.60 -26.33 -1.35
C TYR A 228 -8.18 -24.93 -1.21
N VAL A 229 -9.50 -24.80 -1.21
CA VAL A 229 -10.20 -23.52 -1.00
C VAL A 229 -10.98 -23.63 0.30
N ALA A 230 -10.47 -22.99 1.35
CA ALA A 230 -11.15 -22.81 2.62
C ALA A 230 -11.90 -21.47 2.60
N ALA A 231 -13.15 -21.44 3.03
CA ALA A 231 -13.93 -20.22 3.10
C ALA A 231 -14.74 -20.16 4.40
N MET A 232 -14.81 -18.97 4.99
CA MET A 232 -15.51 -18.67 6.23
C MET A 232 -16.48 -17.51 6.00
N ASN A 233 -17.71 -17.65 6.47
CA ASN A 233 -18.76 -16.64 6.41
C ASN A 233 -19.21 -16.30 7.83
N THR A 234 -18.87 -15.11 8.30
CA THR A 234 -19.21 -14.58 9.62
C THR A 234 -20.49 -13.74 9.60
N GLU A 235 -21.06 -13.52 8.42
CA GLU A 235 -22.27 -12.72 8.20
C GLU A 235 -23.59 -13.46 8.46
N GLN A 236 -24.67 -12.69 8.59
CA GLN A 236 -26.04 -13.21 8.76
C GLN A 236 -26.72 -13.61 7.44
N TRP A 237 -26.02 -13.47 6.31
CA TRP A 237 -26.53 -13.77 4.98
C TRP A 237 -25.79 -14.94 4.33
N ASN A 238 -26.48 -15.68 3.47
CA ASN A 238 -25.84 -16.74 2.70
C ASN A 238 -24.90 -16.14 1.64
N ARG A 239 -23.81 -16.85 1.37
CA ARG A 239 -22.77 -16.49 0.40
C ARG A 239 -22.48 -17.66 -0.52
N THR A 240 -22.01 -17.36 -1.73
CA THR A 240 -21.53 -18.39 -2.66
C THR A 240 -20.15 -18.00 -3.17
N VAL A 241 -19.16 -18.88 -3.03
CA VAL A 241 -17.84 -18.71 -3.65
C VAL A 241 -17.85 -19.41 -4.99
N HIS A 242 -17.68 -18.65 -6.06
CA HIS A 242 -17.55 -19.17 -7.41
C HIS A 242 -16.08 -19.40 -7.71
N VAL A 243 -15.78 -20.51 -8.38
CA VAL A 243 -14.42 -20.91 -8.74
C VAL A 243 -14.36 -21.19 -10.23
N TRP A 244 -13.34 -20.70 -10.93
CA TRP A 244 -13.09 -21.02 -12.34
C TRP A 244 -11.68 -21.58 -12.52
N ILE A 245 -11.56 -22.56 -13.42
CA ILE A 245 -10.29 -23.14 -13.86
C ILE A 245 -10.26 -23.07 -15.39
N ASP A 246 -9.28 -22.35 -15.94
CA ASP A 246 -9.14 -22.06 -17.37
C ASP A 246 -10.43 -21.52 -18.01
N GLY A 247 -11.07 -20.58 -17.30
CA GLY A 247 -12.31 -19.93 -17.74
C GLY A 247 -13.57 -20.79 -17.62
N LYS A 248 -13.48 -22.05 -17.19
CA LYS A 248 -14.64 -22.91 -16.93
C LYS A 248 -15.00 -22.87 -15.45
N GLU A 249 -16.28 -22.67 -15.15
CA GLU A 249 -16.77 -22.64 -13.77
C GLU A 249 -16.73 -24.06 -13.19
N ALA A 250 -16.08 -24.19 -12.04
CA ALA A 250 -16.09 -25.40 -11.23
C ALA A 250 -17.29 -25.38 -10.27
N THR A 251 -17.49 -26.45 -9.50
CA THR A 251 -18.56 -26.52 -8.51
C THR A 251 -18.47 -25.36 -7.51
N PRO A 252 -19.46 -24.48 -7.40
CA PRO A 252 -19.43 -23.39 -6.43
C PRO A 252 -19.52 -23.88 -4.98
N ILE A 253 -18.99 -23.10 -4.03
CA ILE A 253 -19.04 -23.39 -2.60
C ILE A 253 -20.16 -22.57 -1.96
N SER A 254 -21.18 -23.24 -1.43
CA SER A 254 -22.23 -22.58 -0.65
C SER A 254 -21.78 -22.37 0.80
N LEU A 255 -21.94 -21.15 1.30
CA LEU A 255 -21.61 -20.75 2.66
C LEU A 255 -22.86 -20.20 3.36
N PRO A 256 -23.47 -20.98 4.28
CA PRO A 256 -24.61 -20.51 5.06
C PRO A 256 -24.25 -19.36 6.01
N ALA A 257 -25.24 -18.58 6.41
CA ALA A 257 -25.11 -17.52 7.42
C ALA A 257 -24.72 -18.03 8.82
N GLY A 258 -23.95 -17.23 9.57
CA GLY A 258 -23.73 -17.40 11.02
C GLY A 258 -22.46 -18.16 11.41
N ASN A 259 -21.29 -17.66 11.02
CA ASN A 259 -19.95 -18.22 11.34
C ASN A 259 -19.73 -19.64 10.80
N ASN A 260 -20.08 -19.89 9.53
CA ASN A 260 -19.84 -21.18 8.89
C ASN A 260 -18.49 -21.20 8.15
N GLY A 261 -17.79 -22.32 8.23
CA GLY A 261 -16.56 -22.58 7.47
C GLY A 261 -16.67 -23.84 6.62
N VAL A 262 -16.19 -23.82 5.39
CA VAL A 262 -16.14 -24.97 4.48
C VAL A 262 -14.77 -25.04 3.81
N VAL A 263 -14.26 -26.25 3.58
CA VAL A 263 -13.10 -26.49 2.71
C VAL A 263 -13.55 -27.34 1.53
N HIS A 264 -13.24 -26.87 0.32
CA HIS A 264 -13.45 -27.62 -0.91
C HIS A 264 -12.11 -27.86 -1.62
N VAL A 265 -11.99 -28.98 -2.31
CA VAL A 265 -10.77 -29.37 -3.03
C VAL A 265 -11.05 -29.37 -4.53
N TYR A 266 -10.16 -28.74 -5.29
CA TYR A 266 -10.18 -28.69 -6.74
C TYR A 266 -8.89 -29.29 -7.30
N GLU A 267 -8.94 -29.84 -8.50
CA GLU A 267 -7.78 -30.34 -9.23
C GLU A 267 -7.60 -29.51 -10.50
N THR A 268 -6.41 -28.95 -10.71
CA THR A 268 -6.10 -28.29 -11.98
C THR A 268 -5.84 -29.33 -13.07
N GLY A 269 -6.41 -29.12 -14.25
CA GLY A 269 -6.25 -30.05 -15.39
C GLY A 269 -4.85 -29.96 -16.02
N LYS A 270 -4.57 -30.85 -16.98
CA LYS A 270 -3.40 -30.71 -17.85
C LYS A 270 -3.53 -29.44 -18.69
N THR A 271 -2.50 -28.59 -18.69
CA THR A 271 -2.41 -27.41 -19.57
C THR A 271 -1.27 -27.56 -20.59
N SER A 272 -1.41 -26.92 -21.75
CA SER A 272 -0.36 -26.75 -22.77
C SER A 272 0.41 -25.42 -22.62
N SER A 273 0.06 -24.57 -21.65
CA SER A 273 0.75 -23.29 -21.40
C SER A 273 1.96 -23.48 -20.48
N SER A 274 3.00 -22.66 -20.69
CA SER A 274 4.17 -22.58 -19.82
C SER A 274 3.88 -21.99 -18.44
N ASN A 275 2.71 -21.37 -18.26
CA ASN A 275 2.38 -20.59 -17.06
C ASN A 275 1.46 -21.33 -16.08
N GLY A 276 0.96 -22.53 -16.41
CA GLY A 276 0.00 -23.27 -15.59
C GLY A 276 -1.46 -23.00 -15.95
N ASN A 277 -2.40 -23.40 -15.09
CA ASN A 277 -3.83 -23.17 -15.26
C ASN A 277 -4.24 -21.82 -14.64
N ASN A 278 -5.14 -21.11 -15.31
CA ASN A 278 -5.72 -19.88 -14.80
C ASN A 278 -6.82 -20.21 -13.78
N PHE A 279 -6.59 -19.88 -12.52
CA PHE A 279 -7.52 -20.14 -11.42
C PHE A 279 -8.16 -18.82 -10.98
N CYS A 280 -9.48 -18.76 -10.89
CA CYS A 280 -10.19 -17.55 -10.46
C CYS A 280 -11.24 -17.81 -9.37
N ILE A 281 -11.51 -16.79 -8.55
CA ILE A 281 -12.55 -16.78 -7.53
C ILE A 281 -13.40 -15.50 -7.61
N SER A 282 -14.69 -15.59 -7.30
CA SER A 282 -15.55 -14.46 -6.92
C SER A 282 -16.53 -14.88 -5.83
N ILE A 283 -17.22 -13.92 -5.21
CA ILE A 283 -18.14 -14.17 -4.11
C ILE A 283 -19.48 -13.48 -4.38
N ASP A 284 -20.57 -14.22 -4.25
CA ASP A 284 -21.94 -13.76 -4.44
C ASP A 284 -22.69 -13.61 -3.09
N ASP A 285 -23.41 -12.51 -2.93
CA ASP A 285 -24.32 -12.22 -1.81
C ASP A 285 -25.77 -12.62 -2.17
N SER A 286 -26.41 -13.39 -1.27
CA SER A 286 -27.84 -13.74 -1.36
C SER A 286 -28.80 -12.54 -1.25
N LYS A 287 -28.32 -11.40 -0.72
CA LYS A 287 -29.00 -10.10 -0.65
C LYS A 287 -28.36 -9.10 -1.62
N ALA A 288 -29.15 -8.12 -2.04
CA ALA A 288 -28.63 -7.01 -2.83
C ALA A 288 -27.73 -6.11 -1.95
N GLY A 289 -26.69 -5.55 -2.56
CA GLY A 289 -25.73 -4.63 -1.95
C GLY A 289 -24.34 -4.92 -2.52
N GLU A 290 -23.61 -3.87 -2.88
CA GLU A 290 -22.28 -4.00 -3.49
C GLU A 290 -21.32 -4.67 -2.51
N MET A 291 -20.74 -5.80 -2.93
CA MET A 291 -19.68 -6.48 -2.19
C MET A 291 -18.35 -5.88 -2.60
N MET A 292 -17.73 -5.16 -1.69
CA MET A 292 -16.35 -4.72 -1.83
C MET A 292 -15.45 -5.92 -1.56
N LEU A 293 -14.81 -6.44 -2.61
CA LEU A 293 -13.75 -7.42 -2.42
C LEU A 293 -12.43 -6.71 -2.17
N GLU A 294 -11.81 -7.06 -1.05
CA GLU A 294 -10.44 -6.71 -0.70
C GLU A 294 -9.57 -7.96 -0.78
N TRP A 295 -8.53 -7.90 -1.58
CA TRP A 295 -7.62 -9.01 -1.81
C TRP A 295 -6.37 -8.84 -0.95
N TYR A 296 -5.91 -9.92 -0.33
CA TYR A 296 -4.67 -9.94 0.40
C TYR A 296 -3.69 -10.90 -0.27
N PRO A 297 -2.42 -10.49 -0.47
CA PRO A 297 -1.49 -11.26 -1.25
C PRO A 297 -1.13 -12.62 -0.60
N PRO A 298 -0.63 -13.56 -1.43
CA PRO A 298 -0.06 -14.81 -0.97
C PRO A 298 0.95 -14.67 0.17
N ALA A 299 0.67 -15.31 1.30
CA ALA A 299 1.70 -15.68 2.25
C ALA A 299 2.27 -17.05 1.86
N ALA A 300 3.60 -17.17 1.74
CA ALA A 300 4.22 -18.49 1.64
C ALA A 300 4.23 -19.13 3.02
N VAL A 301 3.68 -20.34 3.16
CA VAL A 301 3.85 -21.16 4.38
C VAL A 301 4.47 -22.49 3.96
N GLY A 302 5.76 -22.66 4.28
CA GLY A 302 6.51 -23.86 3.92
C GLY A 302 6.71 -24.01 2.40
N LYS A 303 6.36 -25.18 1.84
CA LYS A 303 6.44 -25.46 0.39
C LYS A 303 5.18 -25.06 -0.39
N GLY A 304 4.17 -24.50 0.27
CA GLY A 304 2.92 -24.12 -0.36
C GLY A 304 2.69 -22.62 -0.41
N LEU A 305 1.90 -22.24 -1.40
CA LEU A 305 1.46 -20.87 -1.68
C LEU A 305 0.01 -20.73 -1.20
N PHE A 306 -0.31 -19.60 -0.58
CA PHE A 306 -1.65 -19.27 -0.12
C PHE A 306 -2.20 -18.07 -0.89
N VAL A 307 -3.51 -17.83 -0.93
CA VAL A 307 -4.13 -16.55 -1.36
C VAL A 307 -5.28 -16.29 -0.39
N ASN A 308 -5.37 -15.10 0.20
CA ASN A 308 -6.48 -14.73 1.06
C ASN A 308 -7.36 -13.68 0.37
N ILE A 309 -8.66 -13.93 0.28
CA ILE A 309 -9.65 -13.05 -0.35
C ILE A 309 -10.67 -12.67 0.70
N GLY A 310 -10.76 -11.38 1.03
CA GLY A 310 -11.79 -10.80 1.87
C GLY A 310 -12.93 -10.23 1.04
N ALA A 311 -14.15 -10.32 1.54
CA ALA A 311 -15.29 -9.56 1.05
C ALA A 311 -15.94 -8.83 2.20
N GLU A 312 -16.27 -7.55 2.03
CA GLU A 312 -17.06 -6.74 2.96
C GLU A 312 -18.23 -6.11 2.18
N LYS A 313 -19.39 -6.00 2.80
CA LYS A 313 -20.52 -5.27 2.21
C LYS A 313 -20.28 -3.76 2.35
N ASP A 314 -20.59 -2.97 1.31
CA ASP A 314 -20.52 -1.50 1.36
C ASP A 314 -21.63 -0.87 2.25
N TYR A 315 -21.63 -1.19 3.54
CA TYR A 315 -22.55 -0.63 4.52
C TYR A 315 -21.77 -0.25 5.78
N GLN A 316 -21.44 1.03 5.91
CA GLN A 316 -20.69 1.61 7.03
C GLN A 316 -19.39 0.86 7.39
N LYS A 317 -18.38 0.94 6.50
CA LYS A 317 -16.97 0.55 6.69
C LYS A 317 -16.63 0.13 8.13
N GLU A 318 -16.78 -1.16 8.45
CA GLU A 318 -16.35 -1.72 9.72
C GLU A 318 -14.90 -2.16 9.53
N SER A 319 -13.98 -1.65 10.35
CA SER A 319 -12.56 -1.93 10.14
C SER A 319 -12.23 -3.41 10.37
N GLY A 320 -11.75 -4.12 9.33
CA GLY A 320 -11.28 -5.51 9.40
C GLY A 320 -12.24 -6.51 8.76
N TYR A 321 -11.72 -7.69 8.35
CA TYR A 321 -12.48 -8.73 7.66
C TYR A 321 -13.68 -9.27 8.45
N SER A 322 -14.83 -8.61 8.36
CA SER A 322 -15.97 -8.94 9.22
C SER A 322 -16.99 -9.87 8.56
N ASP A 323 -16.93 -10.10 7.23
CA ASP A 323 -18.04 -10.78 6.53
C ASP A 323 -17.68 -12.13 5.91
N VAL A 324 -16.73 -12.18 4.97
CA VAL A 324 -16.28 -13.44 4.32
C VAL A 324 -14.78 -13.45 4.08
N ALA A 325 -14.12 -14.55 4.44
CA ALA A 325 -12.72 -14.80 4.14
C ALA A 325 -12.55 -16.11 3.35
N VAL A 326 -11.79 -16.10 2.26
CA VAL A 326 -11.45 -17.27 1.46
C VAL A 326 -9.93 -17.43 1.41
N SER A 327 -9.42 -18.56 1.91
CA SER A 327 -8.02 -18.95 1.82
C SER A 327 -7.86 -20.06 0.78
N VAL A 328 -7.06 -19.80 -0.25
CA VAL A 328 -6.67 -20.81 -1.25
C VAL A 328 -5.27 -21.29 -0.97
N TYR A 329 -5.01 -22.60 -1.06
CA TYR A 329 -3.71 -23.20 -0.81
C TYR A 329 -3.36 -24.23 -1.90
N TRP A 330 -2.10 -24.21 -2.35
CA TRP A 330 -1.54 -25.26 -3.21
C TRP A 330 -0.04 -25.43 -2.97
N VAL A 331 0.49 -26.59 -3.35
CA VAL A 331 1.93 -26.88 -3.28
C VAL A 331 2.57 -26.58 -4.63
N ARG A 332 3.74 -25.94 -4.63
CA ARG A 332 4.55 -25.73 -5.83
C ARG A 332 5.58 -26.84 -6.00
#